data_AF-A0A1G9XX28-F1
#
_entry.id   AF-A0A1G9XX28-F1
#
_cell.length_a   1.000
_cell.length_b   1.000
_cell.length_c   1.000
_cell.angle_alpha   90.00
_cell.angle_beta   90.00
_cell.angle_gamma   90.00
#
_symmetry.space_group_name_H-M   'P 1'
#
loop_
_entity.id
_entity.type
_entity.pdbx_description
1 polymer ?
#
loop_
_entity_poly.entity_id
_entity_poly.type
_entity_poly.pdbx_seq_one_letter_code
_entity_poly.pdbx_strand_id
1 'polypeptide(L)' 'MEAAIDRIMQTYDLLLNRSTAASEEARAKVTDYVRTLFDAGEKDTHRLTVCGLTYLRQLDGSTNPVKAGFTGL' A
#
# COMPACT_ATOMS: atom_id res chain seq x y z
N MET A 1 -9.51 8.99 -6.47
CA MET A 1 -8.17 8.99 -5.84
C MET A 1 -8.27 9.08 -4.32
N GLU A 2 -8.78 10.18 -3.76
CA GLU A 2 -8.82 10.39 -2.30
C GLU A 2 -9.58 9.30 -1.55
N ALA A 3 -10.74 8.85 -2.06
CA ALA A 3 -11.49 7.73 -1.50
C ALA A 3 -10.71 6.39 -1.47
N ALA A 4 -9.77 6.19 -2.40
CA ALA A 4 -8.90 5.02 -2.38
C ALA A 4 -7.86 5.12 -1.27
N ILE A 5 -7.25 6.30 -1.11
CA ILE A 5 -6.24 6.59 -0.09
C ILE A 5 -6.86 6.49 1.31
N ASP A 6 -8.06 7.03 1.50
CA ASP A 6 -8.79 6.95 2.77
C ASP A 6 -9.05 5.50 3.19
N ARG A 7 -9.55 4.67 2.26
CA ARG A 7 -9.72 3.22 2.47
C ARG A 7 -8.40 2.50 2.79
N ILE A 8 -7.32 2.84 2.08
CA ILE A 8 -5.99 2.26 2.33
C ILE A 8 -5.56 2.59 3.76
N MET A 9 -5.60 3.87 4.14
CA MET A 9 -5.19 4.34 5.46
C MET A 9 -6.04 3.71 6.57
N GLN A 10 -7.36 3.65 6.40
CA GLN A 10 -8.27 3.05 7.36
C GLN A 10 -7.97 1.56 7.57
N THR A 11 -7.67 0.83 6.48
CA THR A 11 -7.30 -0.58 6.56
C THR A 11 -5.90 -0.77 7.16
N TYR A 12 -4.97 0.11 6.82
CA TYR A 12 -3.58 0.05 7.28
C TYR A 12 -3.45 0.39 8.77
N ASP A 13 -4.20 1.37 9.25
CA ASP A 13 -4.32 1.74 10.66
C ASP A 13 -4.84 0.56 11.50
N LEU A 14 -5.90 -0.11 11.02
CA LEU A 14 -6.48 -1.29 11.66
C LEU A 14 -5.52 -2.49 11.74
N LEU A 15 -4.66 -2.65 10.73
CA LEU A 15 -3.73 -3.78 10.62
C LEU A 15 -2.51 -3.66 11.55
N LEU A 16 -1.99 -2.44 11.74
CA LEU A 16 -0.66 -2.26 12.34
C LEU A 16 -0.65 -1.62 13.72
N ASN A 17 -1.77 -1.09 14.24
CA ASN A 17 -1.84 -0.40 15.53
C ASN A 17 -0.59 0.45 15.80
N ARG A 18 -0.20 1.24 14.78
CA ARG A 18 1.13 1.81 14.67
C ARG A 18 1.16 3.23 15.20
N SER A 19 2.30 3.66 15.72
CA SER A 19 2.52 5.05 16.11
C SER A 19 2.24 6.02 14.95
N THR A 20 1.59 7.15 15.27
CA THR A 20 1.14 8.19 14.33
C THR A 20 2.21 8.58 13.30
N ALA A 21 3.47 8.67 13.72
CA ALA A 21 4.60 9.02 12.84
C ALA A 21 4.79 8.04 11.66
N ALA A 22 4.66 6.73 11.91
CA ALA A 22 4.82 5.72 10.86
C ALA A 22 3.61 5.68 9.91
N SER A 23 2.43 6.09 10.40
CA SER A 23 1.22 6.26 9.58
C SER A 23 1.31 7.49 8.67
N GLU A 24 1.91 8.58 9.14
CA GLU A 24 2.13 9.80 8.32
C GLU A 24 3.11 9.54 7.16
N GLU A 25 4.23 8.86 7.42
CA GLU A 25 5.18 8.46 6.37
C GLU A 25 4.55 7.51 5.35
N ALA A 26 3.76 6.53 5.82
CA ALA A 26 3.01 5.63 4.95
C ALA A 26 2.00 6.38 4.09
N ARG A 27 1.28 7.35 4.66
CA ARG A 27 0.33 8.19 3.93
C ARG A 27 0.99 8.97 2.81
N ALA A 28 2.13 9.60 3.08
CA ALA A 28 2.87 10.35 2.06
C ALA A 28 3.30 9.43 0.90
N LYS A 29 3.89 8.27 1.22
CA LYS A 29 4.37 7.31 0.22
C LYS A 29 3.25 6.71 -0.63
N VAL A 30 2.13 6.32 -0.01
CA VAL A 30 1.02 5.72 -0.78
C VAL A 30 0.28 6.75 -1.60
N THR A 31 0.21 8.00 -1.14
CA THR A 31 -0.41 9.10 -1.89
C THR A 31 0.35 9.35 -3.18
N ASP A 32 1.70 9.39 -3.12
CA ASP A 32 2.53 9.53 -4.31
C ASP A 32 2.38 8.35 -5.27
N TYR A 33 2.38 7.12 -4.75
CA TYR A 33 2.21 5.92 -5.56
C TYR A 33 0.84 5.86 -6.26
N VAL A 34 -0.25 6.11 -5.52
CA VAL A 34 -1.61 6.15 -6.08
C VAL A 34 -1.75 7.29 -7.09
N ARG A 35 -1.08 8.43 -6.87
CA ARG A 35 -1.04 9.54 -7.84
C ARG A 35 -0.37 9.12 -9.15
N THR A 36 0.76 8.42 -9.09
CA THR A 36 1.45 7.89 -10.27
C THR A 36 0.58 6.89 -11.04
N LEU A 37 -0.11 5.98 -10.34
CA LEU A 37 -1.04 5.04 -10.97
C LEU A 37 -2.21 5.77 -11.64
N PHE A 38 -2.73 6.80 -11.00
CA PHE A 38 -3.83 7.60 -11.55
C PHE A 38 -3.43 8.38 -12.80
N ASP A 39 -2.23 8.96 -12.79
CA ASP A 39 -1.64 9.64 -13.95
C ASP A 39 -1.39 8.67 -15.11
N ALA A 40 -0.98 7.43 -14.80
CA ALA A 40 -0.85 6.34 -15.76
C ALA A 40 -2.19 5.83 -16.34
N GLY A 41 -3.33 6.41 -15.93
CA GLY A 41 -4.67 6.10 -16.43
C GLY A 41 -5.44 5.08 -15.59
N GLU A 42 -4.89 4.62 -14.47
CA GLU A 42 -5.58 3.73 -13.55
C GLU A 42 -6.60 4.50 -12.70
N LYS A 43 -7.89 4.30 -12.97
CA LYS A 43 -8.99 4.99 -12.29
C LYS A 43 -9.82 4.07 -11.41
N ASP A 44 -9.53 2.77 -11.41
CA ASP A 44 -10.28 1.81 -10.62
C ASP A 44 -9.93 1.97 -9.14
N THR A 45 -10.92 2.43 -8.37
CA THR A 45 -10.72 2.72 -6.94
C THR A 45 -10.34 1.46 -6.17
N HIS A 46 -10.83 0.29 -6.57
CA HIS A 46 -10.50 -0.98 -5.90
C HIS A 46 -9.07 -1.40 -6.19
N ARG A 47 -8.60 -1.32 -7.44
CA ARG A 47 -7.22 -1.63 -7.83
C ARG A 47 -6.23 -0.66 -7.20
N LEU A 48 -6.53 0.65 -7.19
CA LEU A 48 -5.72 1.64 -6.48
C LEU A 48 -5.59 1.30 -4.99
N THR A 49 -6.69 0.90 -4.33
CA THR A 49 -6.66 0.49 -2.92
C THR A 49 -5.82 -0.76 -2.68
N VAL A 50 -5.99 -1.82 -3.49
CA VAL A 50 -5.23 -3.07 -3.35
C VAL A 50 -3.74 -2.86 -3.66
N CYS A 51 -3.42 -2.12 -4.72
CA CYS A 51 -2.04 -1.76 -5.06
C CYS A 51 -1.39 -0.91 -3.96
N GLY A 52 -2.10 0.08 -3.43
CA GLY A 52 -1.59 0.91 -2.34
C GLY A 52 -1.33 0.13 -1.05
N LEU A 53 -2.24 -0.76 -0.65
CA LEU A 53 -2.04 -1.63 0.53
C LEU A 53 -0.87 -2.59 0.35
N THR A 54 -0.73 -3.18 -0.84
CA THR A 54 0.38 -4.08 -1.15
C THR A 54 1.71 -3.33 -1.11
N TYR A 55 1.78 -2.13 -1.67
CA TYR A 55 2.95 -1.27 -1.63
C TYR A 55 3.37 -0.92 -0.20
N LEU A 56 2.41 -0.53 0.65
CA LEU A 56 2.69 -0.25 2.06
C LEU A 56 3.20 -1.47 2.83
N ARG A 57 2.62 -2.66 2.56
CA ARG A 57 3.07 -3.93 3.17
C ARG A 57 4.48 -4.34 2.71
N GLN A 58 4.87 -3.99 1.48
CA GLN A 58 6.24 -4.21 0.99
C GLN A 58 7.23 -3.25 1.67
N LEU A 59 6.87 -1.97 1.78
CA LEU A 59 7.66 -0.95 2.49
C LEU A 59 7.90 -1.29 3.96
N ASP A 60 6.92 -1.92 4.61
CA ASP A 60 6.99 -2.36 5.99
C ASP A 60 8.05 -3.45 6.25
N GLY A 61 8.58 -4.09 5.20
CA GLY A 61 9.52 -5.21 5.34
C GLY A 61 8.87 -6.52 5.80
N SER A 62 7.57 -6.53 6.09
CA SER A 62 6.79 -7.74 6.39
C SER A 62 6.60 -8.66 5.17
N THR A 63 6.98 -8.22 3.97
CA THR A 63 7.19 -9.15 2.86
C THR A 63 8.65 -9.58 2.88
N ASN A 64 8.95 -10.67 3.59
CA ASN A 64 10.06 -11.54 3.23
C ASN A 64 9.59 -12.43 2.06
N PRO A 65 9.90 -12.13 0.79
CA PRO A 65 9.66 -13.08 -0.29
C PRO A 65 10.69 -14.22 -0.30
N VAL A 66 11.64 -14.28 0.64
CA VAL A 66 12.76 -15.26 0.62
C VAL A 66 12.48 -16.61 1.30
N LYS A 67 11.24 -16.96 1.66
CA LYS A 67 10.94 -18.32 2.20
C LYS A 67 9.76 -19.07 1.57
N ALA A 68 9.18 -18.57 0.49
CA ALA A 68 8.39 -19.41 -0.41
C ALA A 68 9.19 -19.61 -1.68
N GLY A 69 10.23 -20.46 -1.57
CA GLY A 69 11.01 -20.95 -2.70
C GLY A 69 10.09 -21.71 -3.66
N PHE A 70 9.40 -20.97 -4.50
CA PHE A 70 8.89 -21.43 -5.78
C PHE A 70 10.04 -21.31 -6.78
N THR A 71 11.04 -22.17 -6.60
CA THR A 71 11.95 -22.57 -7.69
C THR A 71 11.93 -24.09 -7.72
N GLY A 72 10.76 -24.63 -8.06
CA GLY A 72 10.72 -25.88 -8.79
C GLY A 72 11.05 -25.54 -10.23
N LEU A 73 12.31 -25.75 -10.62
CA LEU A 73 12.81 -26.04 -11.96
C LEU A 73 14.29 -26.40 -11.85
#